data_AF-A0A2G2FZ27-F1
#
_entry.id   AF-A0A2G2FZ27-F1
#
_cell.length_a   1.000
_cell.length_b   1.000
_cell.length_c   1.000
_cell.angle_alpha   90.00
_cell.angle_beta   90.00
_cell.angle_gamma   90.00
#
_symmetry.space_group_name_H-M   'P 1'
#
loop_
_entity.id
_entity.type
_entity.pdbx_description
1 polymer ?
#
loop_
_entity_poly.entity_id
_entity_poly.type
_entity_poly.pdbx_seq_one_letter_code
_entity_poly.pdbx_strand_id
1 'polypeptide(L)' 'MRMQSYILKESLFQKKQKLYKKPDGSAEVIIKITDKEEIFTVLRFWLPSVRILEPEALQKEFEKKLQDYLNFS' A
#
# COMPACT_ATOMS: atom_id res chain seq x y z
N MET A 1 -18.50 -9.96 -30.71
CA MET A 1 -18.31 -8.90 -29.69
C MET A 1 -17.64 -9.55 -28.49
N ARG A 2 -16.34 -9.31 -28.27
CA ARG A 2 -15.52 -10.03 -27.27
C ARG A 2 -15.57 -9.24 -25.96
N MET A 3 -16.39 -9.70 -25.00
CA MET A 3 -16.50 -9.07 -23.69
C MET A 3 -15.29 -9.52 -22.85
N GLN A 4 -14.29 -8.64 -22.71
CA GLN A 4 -13.15 -8.87 -21.82
C GLN A 4 -13.65 -8.68 -20.38
N SER A 5 -13.90 -9.78 -19.68
CA SER A 5 -14.22 -9.77 -18.26
C SER A 5 -12.98 -9.34 -17.48
N TYR A 6 -12.89 -8.06 -17.11
CA TYR A 6 -11.94 -7.62 -16.09
C TYR A 6 -12.38 -8.23 -14.77
N ILE A 7 -11.81 -9.39 -14.43
CA ILE A 7 -11.83 -9.90 -13.05
C ILE A 7 -11.03 -8.88 -12.25
N LEU A 8 -11.72 -7.87 -11.72
CA LEU A 8 -11.17 -6.86 -10.83
C LEU A 8 -10.82 -7.54 -9.52
N LYS A 9 -9.73 -8.33 -9.49
CA LYS A 9 -8.92 -8.67 -8.31
C LYS A 9 -9.72 -8.67 -6.98
N GLU A 10 -10.87 -9.34 -6.94
CA GLU A 10 -11.75 -9.37 -5.74
C GLU A 10 -11.09 -10.15 -4.59
N SER A 11 -9.86 -10.63 -4.79
CA SER A 11 -9.11 -11.50 -3.89
C SER A 11 -8.08 -10.78 -3.00
N LEU A 12 -7.82 -9.47 -3.14
CA LEU A 12 -6.65 -8.86 -2.45
C LEU A 12 -6.97 -8.06 -1.20
N PHE A 13 -8.22 -7.67 -1.03
CA PHE A 13 -8.70 -7.06 0.21
C PHE A 13 -9.47 -8.11 0.99
N GLN A 14 -8.75 -9.12 1.51
CA GLN A 14 -9.35 -10.12 2.39
C GLN A 14 -9.89 -9.45 3.67
N LYS A 15 -11.17 -9.05 3.66
CA LYS A 15 -12.20 -8.85 4.71
C LYS A 15 -11.81 -8.45 6.16
N LYS A 16 -10.56 -8.15 6.49
CA LYS A 16 -10.05 -7.85 7.84
C LYS A 16 -9.10 -6.66 7.82
N GLN A 17 -9.54 -5.56 7.23
CA GLN A 17 -8.87 -4.28 7.39
C GLN A 17 -9.47 -3.53 8.58
N LYS A 18 -8.63 -2.93 9.42
CA LYS A 18 -9.06 -2.05 10.50
C LYS A 18 -8.66 -0.62 10.17
N LEU A 19 -9.59 0.31 10.32
CA LEU A 19 -9.36 1.74 10.12
C LEU A 19 -9.61 2.44 11.46
N TYR A 20 -8.60 3.13 11.95
CA TYR A 20 -8.68 3.95 13.16
C TYR A 20 -8.56 5.41 12.75
N LYS A 21 -9.65 6.17 12.85
CA LYS A 21 -9.64 7.61 12.61
C LYS A 21 -9.31 8.33 13.90
N LYS A 22 -8.40 9.29 13.83
CA LYS A 22 -8.02 10.13 14.96
C LYS A 22 -8.73 11.49 14.86
N PRO A 23 -8.97 12.19 15.99
CA PRO A 23 -9.64 13.49 16.01
C PRO A 23 -8.89 14.60 15.24
N ASP A 24 -7.59 14.42 15.04
CA ASP A 24 -6.72 15.33 14.27
C ASP A 24 -6.86 15.18 12.75
N GLY A 25 -7.75 14.30 12.28
CA GLY A 25 -7.98 14.03 10.86
C GLY A 25 -7.03 12.99 10.25
N SER A 26 -6.07 12.46 11.03
CA SER A 26 -5.22 11.36 10.58
C SER A 26 -5.94 10.01 10.73
N ALA A 27 -5.42 8.99 10.04
CA ALA A 27 -5.95 7.64 10.14
C ALA A 27 -4.86 6.58 10.12
N GLU A 28 -5.05 5.52 10.91
CA GLU A 28 -4.22 4.33 10.89
C GLU A 28 -4.99 3.19 10.24
N VAL A 29 -4.34 2.52 9.28
CA VAL A 29 -4.93 1.39 8.56
C VAL A 29 -4.10 0.15 8.82
N ILE A 30 -4.75 -0.87 9.36
CA ILE A 30 -4.16 -2.21 9.49
C ILE A 30 -4.73 -3.06 8.38
N ILE A 31 -3.86 -3.57 7.52
CA ILE A 31 -4.23 -4.41 6.39
C ILE A 31 -3.43 -5.71 6.43
N LYS A 32 -4.06 -6.80 5.98
CA LYS A 32 -3.36 -8.06 5.71
C LYS A 32 -3.10 -8.13 4.22
N ILE A 33 -1.83 -8.09 3.85
CA ILE A 33 -1.39 -8.19 2.45
C ILE A 33 -0.90 -9.61 2.16
N THR A 34 -1.08 -10.06 0.92
CA THR A 34 -0.50 -11.31 0.41
C THR A 34 0.83 -11.07 -0.30
N ASP A 35 0.99 -9.89 -0.88
CA ASP A 35 2.18 -9.48 -1.63
C ASP A 35 2.56 -8.04 -1.26
N LYS A 36 3.85 -7.81 -1.00
CA LYS A 36 4.37 -6.50 -0.56
C LYS A 36 4.62 -5.52 -1.70
N GLU A 37 4.87 -5.99 -2.91
CA GLU A 37 5.13 -5.15 -4.08
C GLU A 37 3.86 -4.42 -4.53
N GLU A 38 2.72 -5.10 -4.39
CA GLU A 38 1.43 -4.51 -4.67
C GLU A 38 1.14 -3.32 -3.73
N ILE A 39 1.37 -3.48 -2.42
CA ILE A 39 1.14 -2.39 -1.48
C ILE A 39 2.14 -1.26 -1.67
N PHE A 40 3.41 -1.55 -1.95
CA PHE A 40 4.41 -0.52 -2.23
C PHE A 40 4.04 0.33 -3.44
N THR A 41 3.51 -0.28 -4.50
CA THR A 41 3.02 0.43 -5.68
C THR A 41 1.90 1.40 -5.31
N VAL A 42 0.94 0.97 -4.49
CA VAL A 42 -0.18 1.82 -4.05
C VAL A 42 0.29 2.95 -3.13
N LEU A 43 1.11 2.64 -2.13
CA LEU A 43 1.61 3.62 -1.15
C LEU A 43 2.37 4.76 -1.82
N ARG A 44 3.09 4.46 -2.90
CA ARG A 44 3.83 5.44 -3.68
C ARG A 44 2.96 6.59 -4.20
N PHE A 45 1.73 6.30 -4.64
CA PHE A 45 0.80 7.34 -5.12
C PHE A 45 0.27 8.24 -4.00
N TRP A 46 0.42 7.82 -2.74
CA TRP A 46 -0.07 8.55 -1.58
C TRP A 46 1.05 9.30 -0.84
N LEU A 47 2.28 9.25 -1.35
CA LEU A 47 3.38 10.04 -0.81
C LEU A 47 3.15 11.53 -1.04
N PRO A 48 3.53 12.40 -0.08
CA PRO A 48 4.20 12.08 1.19
C PRO A 48 3.24 11.80 2.36
N SER A 49 1.94 11.75 2.11
CA SER A 49 0.88 11.71 3.14
C SER A 49 0.71 10.35 3.84
N VAL A 50 1.44 9.32 3.41
CA VAL A 50 1.37 7.97 3.98
C VAL A 50 2.75 7.48 4.43
N ARG A 51 2.78 6.65 5.48
CA ARG A 51 3.96 5.93 5.94
C ARG A 51 3.58 4.55 6.49
N ILE A 52 4.48 3.59 6.40
CA ILE A 52 4.31 2.27 7.03
C ILE A 52 4.74 2.41 8.49
N LEU A 53 3.81 2.18 9.42
CA LEU A 53 4.11 2.22 10.85
C LEU A 53 4.81 0.93 11.30
N GLU A 54 4.29 -0.22 10.87
CA GLU A 54 4.83 -1.54 11.21
C GLU A 54 4.54 -2.56 10.10
N PRO A 55 5.38 -3.60 9.96
CA PRO A 55 6.69 -3.78 10.60
C PRO A 55 7.77 -2.85 10.01
N GLU A 56 8.73 -2.43 10.85
CA GLU A 56 9.82 -1.51 10.47
C GLU A 56 10.63 -1.99 9.25
N ALA A 57 10.81 -3.31 9.12
CA ALA A 57 11.48 -3.91 7.96
C ALA A 57 10.80 -3.52 6.63
N LEU A 58 9.46 -3.47 6.57
CA LEU A 58 8.75 -3.08 5.36
C LEU A 58 8.91 -1.58 5.06
N GLN A 59 8.94 -0.72 6.07
CA GLN A 59 9.23 0.71 5.88
C GLN A 59 10.62 0.91 5.27
N LYS A 60 11.64 0.23 5.81
CA LYS A 60 13.01 0.27 5.28
C LYS A 60 13.11 -0.23 3.84
N GLU A 61 12.43 -1.34 3.53
CA GLU A 61 12.38 -1.87 2.15
C GLU A 61 11.69 -0.89 1.19
N PHE A 62 10.61 -0.24 1.64
CA PHE A 62 9.88 0.75 0.84
C PHE A 62 10.75 1.99 0.56
N GLU A 63 11.41 2.52 1.58
CA GLU A 63 12.34 3.66 1.44
C GLU A 63 13.49 3.34 0.48
N LYS A 64 14.07 2.14 0.59
CA LYS A 64 15.11 1.70 -0.34
C LYS A 64 14.60 1.69 -1.78
N LYS A 65 13.41 1.15 -2.04
CA LYS A 65 12.81 1.15 -3.39
C LYS A 65 12.55 2.56 -3.91
N LEU A 66 12.13 3.48 -3.05
CA LEU A 66 11.94 4.88 -3.43
C LEU A 66 13.28 5.53 -3.79
N GLN A 67 14.33 5.29 -2.99
CA GLN A 67 15.68 5.77 -3.29
C GLN A 67 16.20 5.19 -4.60
N ASP A 68 16.08 3.88 -4.81
CA ASP A 68 16.49 3.20 -6.04
C ASP A 68 15.77 3.80 -7.26
N TYR A 69 14.46 4.08 -7.15
CA TYR A 69 13.73 4.76 -8.22
C TYR A 69 14.26 6.17 -8.49
N LEU A 70 14.48 6.97 -7.44
CA LEU A 70 14.92 8.35 -7.59
C LEU A 70 16.34 8.43 -8.15
N ASN A 71 17.20 7.48 -7.81
CA ASN A 71 18.58 7.38 -8.31
C ASN A 71 18.68 6.86 -9.75
N PHE A 72 17.60 6.25 -10.28
CA PHE A 72 17.52 5.79 -11.66
C PHE A 72 17.08 6.89 -12.64
N SER A 73 16.74 8.09 -12.14
CA SER A 73 16.21 9.22 -12.89
C SER A 73 17.26 10.28 -13.23
#